data_AF-A0A6L6A915-F1
#
_entry.id   AF-A0A6L6A915-F1
#
_cell.length_a   1.000
_cell.length_b   1.000
_cell.length_c   1.000
_cell.angle_alpha   90.00
_cell.angle_beta   90.00
_cell.angle_gamma   90.00
#
_symmetry.space_group_name_H-M   'P 1'
#
loop_
_entity.id
_entity.type
_entity.pdbx_description
1 polymer ?
#
loop_
_entity_poly.entity_id
_entity_poly.type
_entity_poly.pdbx_seq_one_letter_code
_entity_poly.pdbx_strand_id
1 'polypeptide(L)' 'MSNENPPIEEDLPEQLRIRREKRASLIERGIEPYPVAVNRTSSLKAIREKHVGLEVDVATGDIQSL' A
#
# COMPACT_ATOMS: atom_id res chain seq x y z
N MET A 1 27.24 -0.80 29.29
CA MET A 1 26.05 0.00 28.97
C MET A 1 25.03 -0.93 28.32
N SER A 2 24.22 -1.58 29.13
CA SER A 2 23.15 -2.47 28.69
C SER A 2 21.97 -1.59 28.25
N ASN A 3 21.68 -1.54 26.95
CA ASN A 3 20.44 -0.96 26.45
C ASN A 3 19.31 -1.96 26.76
N GLU A 4 18.71 -1.86 27.94
CA GLU A 4 17.41 -2.48 28.17
C GLU A 4 16.36 -1.69 27.39
N ASN A 5 15.92 -2.28 26.28
CA ASN A 5 14.79 -1.78 25.52
C ASN A 5 13.51 -2.27 26.21
N PRO A 6 12.70 -1.40 26.83
CA PRO A 6 11.45 -1.83 27.45
C PRO A 6 10.53 -2.49 26.42
N PRO A 7 9.56 -3.33 26.82
CA PRO A 7 8.66 -3.98 25.88
C PRO A 7 7.80 -2.91 25.19
N ILE A 8 8.20 -2.54 23.97
CA ILE A 8 7.57 -1.48 23.18
C ILE A 8 6.09 -1.79 22.89
N GLU A 9 5.65 -3.05 22.96
CA GLU A 9 4.31 -3.46 22.51
C GLU A 9 3.14 -2.82 23.27
N GLU A 10 3.27 -2.56 24.58
CA GLU A 10 2.17 -2.06 25.41
C GLU A 10 1.95 -0.54 25.31
N ASP A 11 2.94 0.22 24.82
CA ASP A 11 2.92 1.70 24.78
C ASP A 11 2.92 2.26 23.34
N LEU A 12 2.55 1.42 22.35
CA LEU A 12 2.41 1.87 20.97
C LEU A 12 1.11 2.65 20.81
N PRO A 13 1.13 3.80 20.12
CA PRO A 13 -0.10 4.45 19.67
C PRO A 13 -0.98 3.44 18.92
N GLU A 14 -2.29 3.49 19.18
CA GLU A 14 -3.26 2.50 18.67
C GLU A 14 -3.14 2.25 17.17
N GLN A 15 -2.90 3.32 16.38
CA GLN A 15 -2.70 3.20 14.93
C GLN A 15 -1.49 2.32 14.57
N LEU A 16 -0.40 2.39 15.33
CA LEU A 16 0.81 1.62 15.07
C LEU A 16 0.61 0.15 15.47
N ARG A 17 -0.07 -0.12 16.59
CA ARG A 17 -0.47 -1.46 17.01
C ARG A 17 -1.31 -2.15 15.92
N ILE A 18 -2.38 -1.49 15.46
CA ILE A 18 -3.25 -2.01 14.40
C ILE A 18 -2.48 -2.22 13.08
N ARG A 19 -1.57 -1.31 12.69
CA ARG A 19 -0.77 -1.47 11.46
C ARG A 19 0.16 -2.68 11.54
N ARG A 20 0.71 -2.99 12.71
CA ARG A 20 1.56 -4.18 12.92
C ARG A 20 0.75 -5.46 12.84
N GLU A 21 -0.42 -5.51 13.48
CA GLU A 21 -1.33 -6.66 13.43
C GLU A 21 -1.79 -6.96 12.00
N LYS A 22 -2.18 -5.93 11.24
CA LYS A 22 -2.54 -6.09 9.82
C LYS A 22 -1.39 -6.65 8.98
N ARG A 23 -0.17 -6.19 9.25
CA ARG A 23 1.03 -6.73 8.58
C ARG A 23 1.25 -8.20 8.93
N ALA A 24 1.14 -8.57 10.21
CA ALA A 24 1.28 -9.96 10.64
C ALA A 24 0.22 -10.87 9.96
N SER A 25 -1.03 -10.41 9.89
CA SER A 25 -2.11 -11.12 9.19
C SER A 25 -1.88 -11.27 7.68
N LEU A 26 -1.24 -10.29 7.02
CA LEU A 26 -0.83 -10.45 5.61
C LEU A 26 0.20 -11.59 5.46
N ILE A 27 1.21 -11.62 6.33
CA ILE A 27 2.28 -12.63 6.32
C ILE A 27 1.72 -14.03 6.61
N GLU A 28 0.84 -14.17 7.60
CA GLU A 28 0.20 -15.44 7.96
C GLU A 28 -0.60 -16.03 6.78
N ARG A 29 -1.23 -15.17 5.97
CA ARG A 29 -1.95 -15.58 4.74
C ARG A 29 -1.02 -15.84 3.56
N GLY A 30 0.30 -15.75 3.74
CA GLY A 30 1.30 -15.90 2.66
C GLY A 30 1.34 -14.72 1.68
N ILE A 31 0.75 -13.57 2.03
CA ILE A 31 0.78 -12.36 1.20
C ILE A 31 1.99 -11.53 1.63
N GLU A 32 2.90 -11.27 0.70
CA GLU A 32 4.06 -10.41 0.94
C GLU A 32 3.62 -8.96 1.08
N PRO A 33 3.74 -8.32 2.27
CA PRO A 33 3.30 -6.93 2.45
C PRO A 33 4.17 -5.92 1.70
N TYR A 34 5.40 -6.33 1.38
CA TYR A 34 6.44 -5.50 0.77
C TYR A 34 7.10 -6.27 -0.38
N PRO A 35 6.37 -6.53 -1.48
CA PRO A 35 6.94 -7.22 -2.62
C PRO A 35 8.06 -6.39 -3.25
N VAL A 36 9.07 -7.07 -3.79
CA VAL A 36 10.23 -6.42 -4.43
C VAL A 36 9.81 -5.54 -5.60
N ALA A 37 8.83 -5.98 -6.39
CA ALA A 37 8.31 -5.24 -7.53
C ALA A 37 6.81 -5.44 -7.69
N VAL A 38 6.14 -4.39 -8.17
CA VAL A 38 4.77 -4.42 -8.66
C VAL A 38 4.79 -3.95 -10.11
N ASN A 39 4.17 -4.71 -11.01
CA ASN A 39 4.15 -4.37 -12.43
C ASN A 39 3.21 -3.19 -12.68
N ARG A 40 3.80 -2.01 -12.88
CA ARG A 40 3.09 -0.78 -13.24
C ARG A 40 3.13 -0.58 -14.75
N THR A 41 1.98 -0.30 -15.37
CA THR A 41 1.88 -0.06 -16.81
C THR A 41 1.96 1.42 -17.17
N SER A 42 1.55 2.31 -16.25
CA SER A 42 1.54 3.75 -16.47
C SER A 42 1.89 4.51 -15.18
N SER A 43 2.20 5.80 -15.32
CA SER A 43 2.25 6.71 -14.17
C SER A 43 0.91 7.43 -14.00
N LEU A 44 0.63 7.91 -12.78
CA LEU A 44 -0.56 8.74 -12.50
C LEU A 44 -0.62 10.00 -13.37
N LYS A 45 0.54 10.56 -13.76
CA LYS A 45 0.61 11.73 -14.63
C LYS A 45 0.19 11.39 -16.06
N ALA A 46 0.75 10.31 -16.61
CA ALA A 46 0.45 9.88 -17.97
C ALA A 46 -1.03 9.52 -18.16
N ILE A 47 -1.66 8.86 -17.17
CA ILE A 47 -3.11 8.56 -17.23
C ILE A 47 -3.94 9.85 -17.25
N ARG A 48 -3.61 10.83 -16.38
CA ARG A 48 -4.32 12.11 -16.37
C ARG A 48 -4.18 12.86 -17.69
N GLU A 49 -2.99 12.88 -18.27
CA GLU A 49 -2.74 13.53 -19.56
C GLU A 49 -3.46 12.83 -20.72
N LYS A 50 -3.51 11.49 -20.72
CA LYS A 50 -4.20 10.70 -21.76
C LYS A 50 -5.72 10.92 -21.74
N HIS A 51 -6.32 11.14 -20.57
CA HIS A 51 -7.78 11.18 -20.40
C HIS A 51 -8.33 12.55 -19.98
N VAL A 52 -7.63 13.66 -20.31
CA VAL A 52 -8.08 15.02 -19.96
C VAL A 52 -9.49 15.34 -20.49
N GLY A 53 -9.84 14.85 -21.68
CA GLY A 53 -11.13 15.11 -22.32
C GLY A 53 -12.14 13.97 -22.17
N LEU A 54 -11.97 13.09 -21.20
CA LEU A 54 -12.95 12.03 -20.94
C LEU A 54 -14.16 12.63 -20.21
N GLU A 55 -15.33 12.50 -20.81
CA GLU A 55 -16.59 12.95 -20.20
C GLU A 55 -16.91 12.15 -18.93
N VAL A 56 -17.69 12.79 -18.05
CA VAL A 56 -18.17 12.14 -16.82
C VAL A 56 -19.05 10.95 -17.20
N ASP A 57 -18.91 9.85 -16.44
CA ASP A 57 -19.69 8.61 -16.62
C ASP A 57 -19.40 7.85 -17.94
N VAL A 58 -18.25 8.12 -18.58
CA VAL A 58 -17.79 7.37 -19.76
C VAL A 58 -16.63 6.43 -19.40
N ALA A 59 -16.80 5.15 -19.70
CA ALA A 59 -15.75 4.14 -19.54
C ALA A 59 -14.95 3.96 -20.84
N THR A 60 -13.62 3.95 -20.76
CA THR A 60 -12.73 3.76 -21.92
C THR A 60 -12.47 2.29 -22.26
N GLY A 61 -12.63 1.38 -21.29
CA GLY A 61 -12.21 -0.02 -21.42
C GLY A 61 -10.70 -0.26 -21.30
N ASP A 62 -9.89 0.80 -21.15
CA ASP A 62 -8.44 0.69 -20.98
C ASP A 62 -8.09 0.11 -19.60
N ILE A 63 -7.32 -0.99 -19.57
CA ILE A 63 -6.84 -1.59 -18.33
C ILE A 63 -5.42 -1.07 -18.05
N GLN A 64 -5.20 -0.51 -16.86
CA GLN A 64 -3.90 0.01 -16.41
C GLN A 64 -3.63 -0.39 -14.95
N SER A 65 -2.36 -0.54 -14.61
CA SER A 65 -1.87 -0.75 -13.24
C SER A 65 -0.90 0.37 -12.86
N LEU A 66 -1.11 0.98 -11.69
CA LEU A 66 -0.44 2.20 -11.20
C LEU A 66 0.36 1.93 -9.92
#